data_AF-A0A6G9CU19-F1
#
_entry.id   AF-A0A6G9CU19-F1
#
_cell.length_a   1.000
_cell.length_b   1.000
_cell.length_c   1.000
_cell.angle_alpha   90.00
_cell.angle_beta   90.00
_cell.angle_gamma   90.00
#
_symmetry.space_group_name_H-M   'P 1'
#
loop_
_entity.id
_entity.type
_entity.pdbx_description
1 polymer ?
#
loop_
_entity_poly.entity_id
_entity_poly.type
_entity_poly.pdbx_seq_one_letter_code
_entity_poly.pdbx_strand_id
1 'polypeptide(L)'
;MDARTVIVGFAAETGDAHGDVLTYARSKLARKGCDLLVVNAVGEGKAFEVDHNDGWLLGSDGSESALEHGSKALMASRVLDALVKLFPE
;
A
#
# COMPACT_ATOMS: atom_id res chain seq x y z
N MET A 1 -5.24 -29.26 -5.32
CA MET A 1 -5.46 -27.91 -4.77
C MET A 1 -4.43 -27.03 -5.45
N ASP A 2 -4.86 -26.15 -6.35
CA ASP A 2 -3.92 -25.21 -6.95
C ASP A 2 -3.59 -24.17 -5.87
N ALA A 3 -2.33 -24.13 -5.42
CA ALA A 3 -1.94 -23.25 -4.33
C ALA A 3 -1.95 -21.81 -4.85
N ARG A 4 -2.99 -21.04 -4.47
CA ARG A 4 -3.08 -19.63 -4.85
C ARG A 4 -1.94 -18.87 -4.17
N THR A 5 -1.05 -18.31 -4.99
CA THR A 5 -0.02 -17.38 -4.52
C THR A 5 -0.60 -15.98 -4.51
N VAL A 6 -0.44 -15.27 -3.39
CA VAL A 6 -0.78 -13.85 -3.27
C VAL A 6 0.50 -13.04 -3.39
N ILE A 7 0.50 -12.06 -4.29
CA ILE A 7 1.65 -11.18 -4.55
C ILE A 7 1.41 -9.84 -3.89
N VAL A 8 2.35 -9.42 -3.04
CA VAL A 8 2.31 -8.15 -2.31
C VAL A 8 3.44 -7.25 -2.79
N GLY A 9 3.08 -6.10 -3.34
CA GLY A 9 4.06 -5.07 -3.70
C GLY A 9 4.25 -4.07 -2.56
N PHE A 10 5.45 -3.50 -2.48
CA PHE A 10 5.72 -2.30 -1.69
C PHE A 10 6.20 -1.18 -2.62
N ALA A 11 5.64 0.01 -2.46
CA ALA A 11 5.98 1.17 -3.26
C ALA A 11 6.22 2.39 -2.37
N ALA A 12 7.33 3.07 -2.58
CA ALA A 12 7.48 4.45 -2.18
C ALA A 12 6.98 5.34 -3.33
N GLU A 13 6.15 6.33 -3.04
CA GLU A 13 5.62 7.26 -4.03
C GLU A 13 5.73 8.70 -3.53
N THR A 14 5.98 9.62 -4.45
CA THR A 14 5.95 11.07 -4.22
C THR A 14 4.87 11.67 -5.10
N GLY A 15 4.13 12.66 -4.60
CA GLY A 15 3.34 13.51 -5.49
C GLY A 15 4.23 14.53 -6.19
N ASP A 16 3.80 15.01 -7.36
CA ASP A 16 4.45 16.09 -8.09
C ASP A 16 3.41 16.95 -8.83
N ALA A 17 3.86 17.82 -9.74
CA ALA A 17 2.99 18.70 -10.52
C ALA A 17 2.04 17.95 -11.48
N HIS A 18 2.28 16.67 -11.74
CA HIS A 18 1.55 15.86 -12.72
C HIS A 18 0.63 14.81 -12.09
N GLY A 19 0.75 14.55 -10.79
CA GLY A 19 -0.08 13.59 -10.09
C GLY A 19 0.20 13.51 -8.60
N ASP A 20 -0.79 13.03 -7.86
CA ASP A 20 -0.62 12.73 -6.43
C ASP A 20 -0.13 11.28 -6.21
N VAL A 21 0.20 10.97 -4.96
CA VAL A 21 0.68 9.66 -4.55
C VAL A 21 -0.27 8.53 -4.96
N LEU A 22 -1.59 8.72 -4.76
CA LEU A 22 -2.58 7.68 -5.06
C LEU A 22 -2.74 7.46 -6.57
N THR A 23 -2.65 8.50 -7.38
CA THR A 23 -2.66 8.41 -8.84
C THR A 23 -1.50 7.55 -9.34
N TYR A 24 -0.30 7.80 -8.83
CA TYR A 24 0.88 7.01 -9.18
C TYR A 24 0.84 5.59 -8.63
N ALA A 25 0.37 5.43 -7.39
CA ALA A 25 0.24 4.12 -6.76
C ALA A 25 -0.77 3.22 -7.49
N ARG A 26 -1.96 3.72 -7.85
CA ARG A 26 -2.96 2.97 -8.63
C ARG A 26 -2.41 2.59 -10.00
N SER A 27 -1.72 3.50 -10.68
CA SER A 27 -1.07 3.22 -11.95
C SER A 27 0.02 2.15 -11.81
N LYS A 28 0.78 2.17 -10.71
CA LYS A 28 1.82 1.18 -10.41
C LYS A 28 1.20 -0.20 -10.10
N LEU A 29 0.12 -0.25 -9.31
CA LEU A 29 -0.65 -1.46 -9.03
C LEU A 29 -1.13 -2.10 -10.34
N ALA A 30 -1.82 -1.33 -11.20
CA ALA A 30 -2.33 -1.82 -12.49
C ALA A 30 -1.21 -2.32 -13.41
N ARG A 31 -0.08 -1.62 -13.48
CA ARG A 31 1.08 -2.01 -14.30
C ARG A 31 1.81 -3.25 -13.76
N LYS A 32 1.88 -3.42 -12.45
CA LYS A 32 2.63 -4.51 -11.81
C LYS A 32 1.80 -5.78 -11.60
N GLY A 33 0.48 -5.65 -11.49
CA GLY A 33 -0.44 -6.79 -11.37
C GLY A 33 -0.31 -7.58 -10.07
N CYS A 34 0.12 -6.94 -8.97
CA CYS A 34 0.09 -7.56 -7.64
C CYS A 34 -1.34 -7.55 -7.06
N ASP A 35 -1.64 -8.48 -6.17
CA ASP A 35 -2.96 -8.56 -5.53
C ASP A 35 -3.18 -7.43 -4.52
N LEU A 36 -2.11 -7.01 -3.84
CA LEU A 36 -2.09 -5.93 -2.86
C LEU A 36 -0.84 -5.08 -3.04
N LEU A 37 -0.96 -3.76 -2.96
CA LEU A 37 0.15 -2.81 -2.96
C LEU A 37 0.15 -1.99 -1.67
N VAL A 38 1.23 -2.10 -0.90
CA VAL A 38 1.53 -1.22 0.24
C VAL A 38 2.26 0.00 -0.28
N VAL A 39 1.65 1.17 -0.11
CA VAL A 39 2.15 2.46 -0.59
C VAL A 39 2.64 3.25 0.60
N ASN A 40 3.85 3.79 0.50
CA ASN A 40 4.42 4.75 1.44
C ASN A 40 4.65 6.05 0.68
N ALA A 41 3.91 7.11 0.99
CA ALA A 41 4.25 8.45 0.55
C ALA A 41 5.58 8.87 1.16
N VAL A 42 6.48 9.32 0.30
CA VAL A 42 7.77 9.91 0.66
C VAL A 42 7.89 11.26 -0.07
N GLY A 43 8.73 12.19 0.38
CA GLY A 43 8.88 13.51 -0.26
C GLY A 43 9.40 14.61 0.67
N GLU A 44 9.70 15.81 0.14
CA GLU A 44 10.22 16.93 0.92
C GLU A 44 9.27 17.31 2.07
N GLY A 45 9.80 17.27 3.30
CA GLY A 45 9.03 17.46 4.54
C GLY A 45 8.44 16.18 5.16
N LYS A 46 8.54 15.03 4.47
CA LYS A 46 8.06 13.71 4.93
C LYS A 46 9.20 12.73 5.19
N ALA A 47 10.31 13.26 5.70
CA ALA A 47 11.46 12.48 6.11
C ALA A 47 11.19 11.86 7.48
N PHE A 48 10.70 10.63 7.54
CA PHE A 48 10.77 9.72 8.70
C PHE A 48 10.21 10.20 10.07
N GLU A 49 9.78 11.46 10.21
CA GLU A 49 9.40 12.15 11.46
C GLU A 49 8.29 13.20 11.22
N VAL A 50 7.17 12.83 10.60
CA VAL A 50 5.96 13.68 10.59
C VAL A 50 4.75 12.88 11.02
N ASP A 51 3.93 13.47 11.90
CA ASP A 51 2.80 12.84 12.61
C ASP A 51 1.55 12.55 11.77
N HIS A 52 1.57 12.77 10.44
CA HIS A 52 0.40 12.56 9.57
C HIS A 52 0.61 11.47 8.53
N ASN A 53 -0.30 10.50 8.54
CA ASN A 53 -0.27 9.27 7.74
C ASN A 53 0.16 9.50 6.31
N ASP A 54 1.14 8.70 5.89
CA ASP A 54 1.60 8.69 4.51
C ASP A 54 1.43 7.32 3.85
N GLY A 55 0.78 6.36 4.50
CA GLY A 55 0.62 5.01 3.96
C GLY A 55 -0.76 4.72 3.36
N TRP A 56 -0.81 3.88 2.32
CA TRP A 56 -2.06 3.29 1.81
C TRP A 56 -1.89 1.79 1.51
N LEU A 57 -2.99 1.05 1.60
CA LEU A 57 -3.14 -0.28 1.03
C LEU A 57 -4.09 -0.20 -0.16
N LEU A 58 -3.65 -0.68 -1.32
CA LEU A 58 -4.45 -0.75 -2.53
C LEU A 58 -4.61 -2.22 -2.96
N GLY A 59 -5.84 -2.69 -3.07
CA GLY A 59 -6.18 -4.01 -3.58
C GLY A 59 -6.45 -4.01 -5.08
N SER A 60 -6.09 -5.11 -5.74
CA SER A 60 -6.41 -5.35 -7.15
C SER A 60 -7.93 -5.42 -7.43
N ASP A 61 -8.73 -5.61 -6.39
CA ASP A 61 -10.20 -5.55 -6.40
C ASP A 61 -10.77 -4.11 -6.36
N GLY A 62 -9.88 -3.11 -6.30
CA GLY A 62 -10.26 -1.70 -6.18
C GLY A 62 -10.42 -1.23 -4.73
N SER A 63 -10.16 -2.07 -3.73
CA SER A 63 -10.14 -1.65 -2.34
C SER A 63 -9.00 -0.67 -2.06
N GLU A 64 -9.26 0.29 -1.19
CA GLU A 64 -8.31 1.33 -0.80
C GLU A 64 -8.50 1.64 0.68
N SER A 65 -7.43 1.62 1.46
CA SER A 65 -7.47 2.04 2.86
C SER A 65 -6.22 2.81 3.25
N ALA A 66 -6.41 3.88 4.00
CA ALA A 66 -5.30 4.61 4.60
C ALA A 66 -4.67 3.76 5.71
N LEU A 67 -3.34 3.73 5.75
CA LEU A 67 -2.59 3.15 6.86
C LEU A 67 -2.30 4.24 7.88
N GLU A 68 -2.89 4.09 9.06
CA GLU A 68 -2.57 5.00 10.15
C GLU A 68 -1.12 4.87 10.62
N HIS A 69 -0.57 5.96 11.15
CA HIS A 69 0.71 5.97 11.81
C HIS A 69 0.69 5.02 12.99
N GLY A 70 1.84 4.40 13.20
CA GLY A 70 1.99 3.36 14.18
C GLY A 70 3.40 2.79 14.12
N SER A 71 3.68 1.89 15.05
CA SER A 71 4.95 1.15 15.03
C SER A 71 5.06 0.30 13.76
N LYS A 72 6.29 -0.03 13.37
CA LYS A 72 6.55 -0.98 12.27
C LYS A 72 5.83 -2.31 12.48
N ALA A 73 5.71 -2.77 13.72
CA ALA A 73 4.97 -3.98 14.07
C ALA A 73 3.47 -3.83 13.79
N LEU A 74 2.85 -2.72 14.21
CA LEU A 74 1.43 -2.47 13.93
C LEU A 74 1.16 -2.37 12.43
N MET A 75 2.07 -1.73 11.69
CA MET A 75 1.96 -1.65 10.23
C MET A 75 2.06 -3.02 9.57
N ALA A 76 3.00 -3.85 10.00
CA ALA A 76 3.11 -5.23 9.52
C ALA A 76 1.83 -6.03 9.83
N SER A 77 1.25 -5.90 11.03
CA SER A 77 -0.01 -6.53 11.39
C SER A 77 -1.16 -6.09 10.47
N ARG A 78 -1.29 -4.79 10.18
CA ARG A 78 -2.32 -4.28 9.27
C ARG A 78 -2.18 -4.81 7.85
N VAL A 79 -0.95 -4.94 7.34
CA VAL A 79 -0.69 -5.58 6.05
C VAL A 79 -1.14 -7.04 6.09
N LEU A 80 -0.79 -7.79 7.15
CA LEU A 80 -1.21 -9.19 7.31
C LEU A 80 -2.74 -9.32 7.38
N ASP A 81 -3.42 -8.45 8.12
CA ASP A 81 -4.89 -8.44 8.22
C ASP A 81 -5.56 -8.22 6.85
N ALA A 82 -4.97 -7.38 5.99
CA ALA A 82 -5.44 -7.19 4.63
C ALA A 82 -5.18 -8.43 3.75
N LEU A 83 -4.03 -9.10 3.92
CA LEU A 83 -3.68 -10.30 3.17
C LEU A 83 -4.58 -11.48 3.48
N VAL A 84 -4.94 -11.67 4.76
CA VAL A 84 -5.84 -12.76 5.18
C VAL A 84 -7.17 -12.71 4.40
N LYS A 85 -7.69 -11.51 4.13
CA LYS A 85 -8.95 -11.31 3.38
C LYS A 85 -8.87 -11.75 1.92
N LEU A 86 -7.68 -11.94 1.36
CA LEU A 86 -7.47 -12.38 -0.03
C LEU A 86 -7.47 -13.92 -0.17
N PHE A 87 -7.38 -14.64 0.94
CA PHE A 87 -7.49 -16.09 0.96
C PHE A 87 -8.95 -16.51 1.22
N PRO A 88 -9.51 -17.43 0.44
CA PRO A 88 -10.79 -18.04 0.77
C PRO A 88 -10.67 -18.88 2.07
N GLU A 89 -11.77 -18.98 2.83
CA GLU A 89 -11.89 -19.89 3.98
C GLU A 89 -11.70 -21.36 3.61
#